data_AF-A0A517NC41-F1
#
_entry.id   AF-A0A517NC41-F1
#
_cell.length_a   1.000
_cell.length_b   1.000
_cell.length_c   1.000
_cell.angle_alpha   90.00
_cell.angle_beta   90.00
_cell.angle_gamma   90.00
#
_symmetry.space_group_name_H-M   'P 1'
#
loop_
_entity.id
_entity.type
_entity.pdbx_description
1 polymer ?
#
loop_
_entity_poly.entity_id
_entity_poly.type
_entity_poly.pdbx_seq_one_letter_code
_entity_poly.pdbx_strand_id
1 'polypeptide(L)'
;MLSLRMAAVLVLVASVTAGSLLAHASEPAAAGKELVEYRLEKWRTTHDDKTGKLAETLKKLRCEVKVQSHGGHSDVNYRCPKWQQLALKNHEEAHQWETWLKKLGFETKHAH
;
A
#
# COMPACT_ATOMS: atom_id res chain seq x y z
N MET A 1 75.03 -11.30 -16.12
CA MET A 1 75.83 -11.28 -14.89
C MET A 1 74.88 -11.34 -13.71
N LEU A 2 75.10 -12.34 -12.86
CA LEU A 2 74.39 -12.68 -11.64
C LEU A 2 74.53 -11.54 -10.60
N SER A 3 73.48 -11.23 -9.84
CA SER A 3 73.62 -10.73 -8.47
C SER A 3 72.32 -10.85 -7.69
N LEU A 4 72.25 -12.01 -7.03
CA LEU A 4 71.39 -12.41 -5.94
C LEU A 4 71.60 -11.50 -4.72
N ARG A 5 70.51 -11.05 -4.07
CA ARG A 5 70.50 -10.79 -2.64
C ARG A 5 69.23 -11.36 -2.01
N MET A 6 69.43 -12.48 -1.33
CA MET A 6 68.49 -13.05 -0.38
C MET A 6 68.35 -12.11 0.82
N ALA A 7 67.12 -11.95 1.31
CA ALA A 7 66.85 -11.85 2.74
C ALA A 7 65.37 -12.18 2.95
N ALA A 8 65.12 -13.39 3.46
CA ALA A 8 63.86 -13.74 4.05
C ALA A 8 63.71 -12.98 5.37
N VAL A 9 62.56 -12.32 5.58
CA VAL A 9 62.07 -12.05 6.93
C VAL A 9 60.61 -12.51 7.00
N LEU A 10 60.45 -13.41 7.94
CA LEU A 10 59.28 -14.16 8.31
C LEU A 10 58.40 -13.28 9.23
N VAL A 11 57.12 -13.68 9.36
CA VAL A 11 56.17 -13.29 10.43
C VAL A 11 55.38 -12.00 10.18
N LEU A 12 54.08 -12.13 9.89
CA LEU A 12 53.03 -12.14 10.93
C LEU A 12 51.69 -12.54 10.31
N VAL A 13 51.11 -13.62 10.85
CA VAL A 13 49.74 -14.07 10.54
C VAL A 13 48.79 -13.02 11.12
N ALA A 14 48.17 -12.20 10.28
CA ALA A 14 47.04 -11.38 10.69
C ALA A 14 45.80 -12.28 10.70
N SER A 15 45.37 -12.64 11.91
CA SER A 15 44.15 -13.39 12.20
C SER A 15 42.94 -12.77 11.52
N VAL A 16 42.40 -13.43 10.50
CA VAL A 16 41.09 -13.10 9.94
C VAL A 16 40.04 -13.69 10.87
N THR A 17 39.65 -12.94 11.90
CA THR A 17 38.35 -13.17 12.54
C THR A 17 37.32 -12.35 11.77
N ALA A 18 36.97 -12.83 10.58
CA ALA A 18 35.72 -12.45 9.93
C ALA A 18 34.59 -13.08 10.75
N GLY A 19 34.20 -12.38 11.83
CA GLY A 19 32.95 -12.65 12.50
C GLY A 19 31.83 -12.35 11.52
N SER A 20 31.36 -13.40 10.84
CA SER A 20 30.15 -13.36 10.01
C SER A 20 28.98 -12.97 10.91
N LEU A 21 28.71 -11.67 10.99
CA LEU A 21 27.37 -11.19 11.24
C LEU A 21 26.54 -11.72 10.08
N LEU A 22 25.81 -12.80 10.31
CA LEU A 22 24.68 -13.19 9.49
C LEU A 22 23.67 -12.05 9.60
N ALA A 23 23.89 -11.00 8.82
CA ALA A 23 22.83 -10.13 8.37
C ALA A 23 21.83 -11.06 7.69
N HIS A 24 20.79 -11.43 8.42
CA HIS A 24 19.55 -11.86 7.79
C HIS A 24 19.08 -10.63 7.02
N ALA A 25 19.56 -10.51 5.78
CA ALA A 25 18.89 -9.73 4.77
C ALA A 25 17.51 -10.37 4.69
N SER A 26 16.54 -9.79 5.39
CA SER A 26 15.14 -10.05 5.16
C SER A 26 14.95 -9.77 3.67
N GLU A 27 14.88 -10.83 2.87
CA GLU A 27 14.41 -10.70 1.50
C GLU A 27 13.11 -9.88 1.61
N PRO A 28 12.93 -8.80 0.82
CA PRO A 28 11.65 -8.15 0.79
C PRO A 28 10.69 -9.24 0.35
N ALA A 29 9.90 -9.76 1.29
CA ALA A 29 8.81 -10.66 1.01
C ALA A 29 8.10 -10.01 -0.17
N ALA A 30 8.09 -10.69 -1.32
CA ALA A 30 7.41 -10.18 -2.50
C ALA A 30 6.00 -9.86 -2.03
N ALA A 31 5.72 -8.57 -1.79
CA ALA A 31 4.46 -8.17 -1.21
C ALA A 31 3.42 -8.66 -2.20
N GLY A 32 2.63 -9.66 -1.77
CA GLY A 32 1.47 -10.11 -2.50
C GLY A 32 0.71 -8.87 -2.92
N LYS A 33 0.22 -8.83 -4.16
CA LYS A 33 -0.62 -7.71 -4.56
C LYS A 33 -1.86 -7.78 -3.68
N GLU A 34 -1.95 -6.91 -2.69
CA GLU A 34 -3.11 -6.88 -1.79
C GLU A 34 -4.28 -6.32 -2.58
N LEU A 35 -5.40 -7.03 -2.58
CA LEU A 35 -6.58 -6.69 -3.35
C LEU A 35 -7.75 -6.42 -2.42
N VAL A 36 -8.33 -5.23 -2.55
CA VAL A 36 -9.60 -4.89 -1.92
C VAL A 36 -10.67 -4.82 -3.01
N GLU A 37 -11.60 -5.76 -2.99
CA GLU A 37 -12.81 -5.70 -3.78
C GLU A 37 -13.90 -4.93 -3.02
N TYR A 38 -14.70 -4.15 -3.72
CA TYR A 38 -15.77 -3.36 -3.11
C TYR A 38 -17.00 -3.23 -4.00
N ARG A 39 -18.17 -3.13 -3.36
CA ARG A 39 -19.46 -2.90 -3.99
C ARG A 39 -20.41 -2.15 -3.05
N LEU A 40 -21.30 -1.35 -3.63
CA LEU A 40 -22.43 -0.75 -2.94
C LEU A 40 -23.62 -0.65 -3.91
N GLU A 41 -24.54 -1.60 -3.85
CA GLU A 41 -25.63 -1.69 -4.85
C GLU A 41 -26.68 -0.59 -4.69
N LYS A 42 -27.01 -0.27 -3.44
CA LYS A 42 -28.02 0.72 -3.09
C LYS A 42 -27.39 2.10 -2.98
N TRP A 43 -28.14 3.13 -3.39
CA TRP A 43 -27.71 4.51 -3.18
C TRP A 43 -27.55 4.81 -1.69
N ARG A 44 -26.46 5.48 -1.35
CA ARG A 44 -26.23 6.06 -0.04
C ARG A 44 -26.00 7.54 -0.17
N THR A 45 -26.56 8.30 0.78
CA THR A 45 -26.34 9.74 0.91
C THR A 45 -25.40 9.99 2.06
N THR A 46 -24.45 10.91 1.88
CA THR A 46 -23.65 11.47 2.97
C THR A 46 -23.69 12.98 2.87
N HIS A 47 -24.05 13.59 3.99
CA HIS A 47 -24.03 15.02 4.20
C HIS A 47 -22.72 15.36 4.93
N ASP A 48 -21.85 16.17 4.32
CA ASP A 48 -20.57 16.52 4.92
C ASP A 48 -20.04 17.84 4.34
N ASP A 49 -19.45 18.69 5.19
CA ASP A 49 -18.90 19.97 4.74
C ASP A 49 -17.72 19.82 3.75
N LYS A 50 -17.09 18.64 3.70
CA LYS A 50 -15.96 18.29 2.80
C LYS A 50 -16.39 17.41 1.63
N THR A 51 -17.62 17.57 1.15
CA THR A 51 -18.21 16.83 0.01
C THR A 51 -17.29 16.69 -1.21
N GLY A 52 -16.50 17.72 -1.55
CA GLY A 52 -15.66 17.74 -2.76
C GLY A 52 -14.67 16.58 -2.83
N LYS A 53 -13.88 16.36 -1.77
CA LYS A 53 -12.84 15.31 -1.77
C LYS A 53 -13.44 13.91 -1.77
N LEU A 54 -14.56 13.72 -1.07
CA LEU A 54 -15.29 12.44 -1.07
C LEU A 54 -15.80 12.11 -2.48
N ALA A 55 -16.50 13.06 -3.11
CA ALA A 55 -17.06 12.86 -4.44
C ALA A 55 -15.97 12.56 -5.49
N GLU A 56 -14.84 13.27 -5.45
CA GLU A 56 -13.70 13.00 -6.32
C GLU A 56 -13.09 11.62 -6.10
N THR A 57 -12.92 11.22 -4.83
CA THR A 57 -12.36 9.91 -4.49
C THR A 57 -13.29 8.80 -4.99
N LEU A 58 -14.60 8.91 -4.76
CA LEU A 58 -15.59 7.94 -5.24
C LEU A 58 -15.64 7.85 -6.77
N LYS A 59 -15.51 8.98 -7.49
CA LYS A 59 -15.40 8.98 -8.95
C LYS A 59 -14.15 8.26 -9.44
N LYS A 60 -13.00 8.45 -8.79
CA LYS A 60 -11.75 7.73 -9.11
C LYS A 60 -11.88 6.22 -8.87
N LEU A 61 -12.66 5.83 -7.86
CA LEU A 61 -13.06 4.45 -7.59
C LEU A 61 -14.16 3.93 -8.54
N ARG A 62 -14.48 4.68 -9.60
CA ARG A 62 -15.48 4.32 -10.61
C ARG A 62 -16.89 4.11 -10.05
N CYS A 63 -17.18 4.69 -8.89
CA CYS A 63 -18.54 4.75 -8.35
C CYS A 63 -19.38 5.77 -9.12
N GLU A 64 -20.69 5.53 -9.16
CA GLU A 64 -21.66 6.53 -9.57
C GLU A 64 -21.81 7.56 -8.45
N VAL A 65 -21.71 8.85 -8.79
CA VAL A 65 -21.76 9.95 -7.82
C VAL A 65 -22.63 11.08 -8.33
N LYS A 66 -23.53 11.58 -7.47
CA LYS A 66 -24.36 12.76 -7.68
C LYS A 66 -24.15 13.71 -6.51
N VAL A 67 -23.85 14.97 -6.79
CA VAL A 67 -23.72 16.02 -5.78
C VAL A 67 -24.94 16.93 -5.89
N GLN A 68 -25.61 17.18 -4.77
CA GLN A 68 -26.77 18.08 -4.72
C GLN A 68 -26.53 19.15 -3.67
N SER A 69 -26.55 20.41 -4.09
CA SER A 69 -26.38 21.55 -3.20
C SER A 69 -27.73 22.15 -2.84
N HIS A 70 -27.97 22.36 -1.56
CA HIS A 70 -29.17 23.03 -1.06
C HIS A 70 -28.89 23.68 0.30
N GLY A 71 -29.57 24.79 0.61
CA GLY A 71 -29.50 25.42 1.93
C GLY A 71 -28.09 25.77 2.45
N GLY A 72 -27.14 26.03 1.56
CA GLY A 72 -25.75 26.37 1.93
C GLY A 72 -24.80 25.18 2.16
N HIS A 73 -25.25 23.94 1.97
CA HIS A 73 -24.41 22.74 2.05
C HIS A 73 -24.62 21.83 0.83
N SER A 74 -23.87 20.74 0.76
CA SER A 74 -23.99 19.76 -0.32
C SER A 74 -24.12 18.35 0.24
N ASP A 75 -24.92 17.54 -0.44
CA ASP A 75 -25.01 16.10 -0.21
C ASP A 75 -24.29 15.35 -1.32
N VAL A 76 -23.62 14.27 -0.96
CA VAL A 76 -23.06 13.30 -1.91
C VAL A 76 -23.90 12.04 -1.89
N ASN A 77 -24.60 11.78 -2.99
CA ASN A 77 -25.30 10.54 -3.27
C ASN A 77 -24.38 9.63 -4.10
N TYR A 78 -24.11 8.42 -3.64
CA TYR A 78 -23.21 7.49 -4.33
C TYR A 78 -23.68 6.04 -4.27
N ARG A 79 -23.24 5.27 -5.26
CA ARG A 79 -23.33 3.81 -5.29
C ARG A 79 -22.25 3.23 -6.21
N CYS A 80 -21.97 1.95 -6.07
CA CYS A 80 -21.11 1.19 -6.97
C CYS A 80 -21.70 -0.22 -7.18
N PRO A 81 -22.64 -0.39 -8.14
CA PRO A 81 -23.43 -1.62 -8.22
C PRO A 81 -22.64 -2.84 -8.67
N LYS A 82 -21.56 -2.64 -9.42
CA LYS A 82 -20.67 -3.71 -9.88
C LYS A 82 -19.48 -3.80 -8.93
N TRP A 83 -19.06 -5.02 -8.60
CA TRP A 83 -17.81 -5.24 -7.90
C TRP A 83 -16.67 -4.54 -8.65
N GLN A 84 -15.94 -3.72 -7.90
CA GLN A 84 -14.69 -3.10 -8.32
C GLN A 84 -13.56 -3.71 -7.51
N GLN A 85 -12.33 -3.53 -7.98
CA GLN A 85 -11.13 -4.00 -7.31
C GLN A 85 -10.09 -2.89 -7.28
N LEU A 86 -9.42 -2.77 -6.13
CA LEU A 86 -8.30 -1.86 -5.91
C LEU A 86 -7.07 -2.70 -5.54
N ALA A 87 -6.03 -2.61 -6.36
CA ALA A 87 -4.75 -3.24 -6.07
C ALA A 87 -3.83 -2.29 -5.31
N LEU A 88 -3.29 -2.75 -4.20
CA LEU A 88 -2.58 -1.95 -3.20
C LEU A 88 -1.19 -2.52 -2.95
N LYS A 89 -0.31 -1.67 -2.41
CA LYS A 89 1.13 -1.99 -2.32
C LYS A 89 1.46 -2.90 -1.15
N ASN A 90 0.68 -2.80 -0.08
CA ASN A 90 0.92 -3.51 1.15
C ASN A 90 -0.39 -3.69 1.93
N HIS A 91 -0.29 -4.57 2.93
CA HIS A 91 -1.39 -5.02 3.75
C HIS A 91 -2.01 -3.88 4.59
N GLU A 92 -1.19 -2.98 5.11
CA GLU A 92 -1.66 -1.83 5.90
C GLU A 92 -2.55 -0.91 5.05
N GLU A 93 -2.11 -0.59 3.84
CA GLU A 93 -2.86 0.23 2.90
C GLU A 93 -4.20 -0.45 2.53
N ALA A 94 -4.19 -1.77 2.33
CA ALA A 94 -5.41 -2.54 2.09
C ALA A 94 -6.41 -2.44 3.25
N HIS A 95 -5.96 -2.61 4.49
CA HIS A 95 -6.81 -2.45 5.65
C HIS A 95 -7.36 -1.03 5.84
N GLN A 96 -6.56 0.00 5.53
CA GLN A 96 -7.02 1.38 5.58
C GLN A 96 -8.16 1.64 4.58
N TRP A 97 -7.99 1.19 3.32
CA TRP A 97 -9.02 1.29 2.29
C TRP A 97 -10.27 0.49 2.63
N GLU A 98 -10.10 -0.75 3.05
CA GLU A 98 -11.21 -1.62 3.45
C GLU A 98 -12.03 -0.98 4.58
N THR A 99 -11.36 -0.48 5.61
CA THR A 99 -12.00 0.18 6.76
C THR A 99 -12.75 1.44 6.32
N TRP A 100 -12.15 2.27 5.46
CA TRP A 100 -12.79 3.48 4.97
C TRP A 100 -14.02 3.17 4.11
N LEU A 101 -13.93 2.19 3.21
CA LEU A 101 -15.04 1.72 2.38
C LEU A 101 -16.18 1.15 3.24
N LYS A 102 -15.88 0.33 4.25
CA LYS A 102 -16.86 -0.18 5.21
C LYS A 102 -17.58 0.93 5.97
N LYS A 103 -16.88 1.98 6.41
CA LYS A 103 -17.51 3.16 7.03
C LYS A 103 -18.51 3.85 6.08
N LEU A 104 -18.16 3.94 4.80
CA LEU A 104 -19.05 4.39 3.74
C LEU A 104 -20.10 3.35 3.32
N GLY A 105 -20.14 2.18 3.97
CA GLY A 105 -21.23 1.21 3.88
C GLY A 105 -21.11 0.27 2.69
N PHE A 106 -19.95 0.25 2.05
CA PHE A 106 -19.64 -0.72 1.01
C PHE A 106 -19.53 -2.11 1.63
N GLU A 107 -19.95 -3.11 0.86
CA GLU A 107 -19.47 -4.48 1.00
C GLU A 107 -18.03 -4.53 0.52
N THR A 108 -17.15 -5.22 1.27
CA THR A 108 -15.75 -5.39 0.90
C THR A 108 -15.30 -6.85 1.00
N LYS A 109 -14.30 -7.21 0.21
CA LYS A 109 -13.54 -8.45 0.33
C LYS A 109 -12.06 -8.12 0.23
N HIS A 110 -11.24 -8.72 1.09
CA HIS A 110 -9.79 -8.52 1.10
C HIS A 110 -9.10 -9.84 0.78
N ALA A 111 -8.29 -9.84 -0.28
CA ALA A 111 -7.45 -10.97 -0.69
C ALA A 111 -5.96 -10.58 -0.60
N HIS A 112 -5.13 -11.57 -0.24
CA HIS A 112 -3.69 -11.47 -0.01
C HIS A 112 -2.88 -12.14 -1.12
#